data_AF-F3LJ67-F1
#
_entry.id   AF-F3LJ67-F1
#
_cell.length_a   1.000
_cell.length_b   1.000
_cell.length_c   1.000
_cell.angle_alpha   90.00
_cell.angle_beta   90.00
_cell.angle_gamma   90.00
#
_symmetry.space_group_name_H-M   'P 1'
#
loop_
_entity.id
_entity.type
_entity.pdbx_description
1 polymer ?
#
loop_
_entity_poly.entity_id
_entity_poly.type
_entity_poly.pdbx_seq_one_letter_code
_entity_poly.pdbx_strand_id
1 'polypeptide(L)'
;MKPLIALVVDHPLRDLPSTTLLAYELAKSGADVCLVPLNLLMAETFAIAPDLLILNNIRRTTEGVLSGCIEHNISYGMLDTEGGLYGDLAPFEVSFSERQDIRDNLACSFIWGKKVYDFIIKRKIFRENQLLLTGSPRFDFYHPKWADFYKATQSNNEKIVLIPTKVSAANPIGRTLEQETKFLIDEIGYDEETVHRWRDVGIKQVKETISMMKNLSKDFPDVKFVVRPHPHENLDTYADALSDYSNIEVIRKGTIDQWIARSILLIHRKCTTAVEAMMAGVPSVAPLWVPTSANAPDAEKVSKLCENYESLKESITDCLNGKDILSEENYEAQKTIIDDWFFKIDGISYKRISDRLIDIVKNKDLSLKKDTKKLFFRFANKPTSIRGFLGRVAFLCAHIIPLKLWGNLVHPHNKKWENTVKSFSKEEVQEIVSAIAEAEDKGKGNIIVESPSESTNYPRYYQGKSIFIRNK
;
A
#
# COMPACT_ATOMS: atom_id res chain seq x y z
N MET A 1 -3.01 -30.48 8.41
CA MET A 1 -2.12 -29.30 8.41
C MET A 1 -3.00 -28.08 8.14
N LYS A 2 -2.78 -26.96 8.83
CA LYS A 2 -3.47 -25.70 8.48
C LYS A 2 -2.96 -25.23 7.11
N PRO A 3 -3.81 -24.68 6.23
CA PRO A 3 -3.36 -24.12 4.97
C PRO A 3 -2.46 -22.91 5.23
N LEU A 4 -1.41 -22.77 4.42
CA LEU A 4 -0.47 -21.66 4.49
C LEU A 4 -0.73 -20.64 3.39
N ILE A 5 -1.07 -19.41 3.77
CA ILE A 5 -1.32 -18.31 2.84
C ILE A 5 -0.20 -17.26 2.98
N ALA A 6 0.45 -16.93 1.88
CA ALA A 6 1.42 -15.84 1.82
C ALA A 6 0.74 -14.59 1.26
N LEU A 7 0.83 -13.47 1.98
CA LEU A 7 0.34 -12.16 1.54
C LEU A 7 1.53 -11.25 1.25
N VAL A 8 1.59 -10.68 0.06
CA VAL A 8 2.69 -9.79 -0.33
C VAL A 8 2.47 -8.38 0.23
N VAL A 9 3.48 -7.84 0.88
CA VAL A 9 3.55 -6.45 1.34
C VAL A 9 4.41 -5.68 0.36
N ASP A 10 3.78 -4.81 -0.45
CA ASP A 10 4.48 -3.97 -1.41
C ASP A 10 5.18 -2.80 -0.71
N HIS A 11 4.45 -1.89 -0.09
CA HIS A 11 5.03 -0.77 0.64
C HIS A 11 4.58 -0.80 2.10
N PRO A 12 5.47 -1.11 3.07
CA PRO A 12 5.07 -1.27 4.47
C PRO A 12 4.34 -0.06 5.06
N LEU A 13 4.81 1.17 4.80
CA LEU A 13 4.11 2.40 5.24
C LEU A 13 2.68 2.56 4.69
N ARG A 14 2.28 1.83 3.66
CA ARG A 14 0.97 1.94 3.01
C ARG A 14 0.12 0.68 3.23
N ASP A 15 0.75 -0.48 3.09
CA ASP A 15 0.05 -1.76 2.92
C ASP A 15 0.14 -2.64 4.17
N LEU A 16 1.13 -2.43 5.06
CA LEU A 16 1.35 -3.30 6.21
C LEU A 16 0.13 -3.36 7.16
N PRO A 17 -0.55 -2.24 7.50
CA PRO A 17 -1.73 -2.30 8.35
C PRO A 17 -2.85 -3.17 7.76
N SER A 18 -3.20 -2.93 6.49
CA SER A 18 -4.30 -3.64 5.82
C SER A 18 -3.99 -5.11 5.55
N THR A 19 -2.75 -5.43 5.20
CA THR A 19 -2.33 -6.82 4.99
C THR A 19 -2.28 -7.57 6.32
N THR A 20 -1.88 -6.90 7.42
CA THR A 20 -1.90 -7.48 8.77
C THR A 20 -3.34 -7.70 9.25
N LEU A 21 -4.28 -6.80 8.96
CA LEU A 21 -5.70 -6.99 9.26
C LEU A 21 -6.28 -8.21 8.55
N LEU A 22 -6.00 -8.39 7.26
CA LEU A 22 -6.41 -9.58 6.53
C LEU A 22 -5.74 -10.84 7.10
N ALA A 23 -4.44 -10.78 7.42
CA ALA A 23 -3.72 -11.90 8.02
C ALA A 23 -4.28 -12.31 9.38
N TYR A 24 -4.65 -11.33 10.21
CA TYR A 24 -5.28 -11.54 11.51
C TYR A 24 -6.60 -12.33 11.38
N GLU A 25 -7.46 -11.93 10.46
CA GLU A 25 -8.75 -12.61 10.22
C GLU A 25 -8.57 -14.01 9.61
N LEU A 26 -7.64 -14.18 8.67
CA LEU A 26 -7.29 -15.48 8.10
C LEU A 26 -6.75 -16.44 9.16
N ALA A 27 -5.92 -15.94 10.08
CA ALA A 27 -5.40 -16.71 11.21
C ALA A 27 -6.52 -17.15 12.16
N LYS A 28 -7.45 -16.25 12.50
CA LYS A 28 -8.66 -16.60 13.26
C LYS A 28 -9.51 -17.64 12.54
N SER A 29 -9.54 -17.60 11.21
CA SER A 29 -10.29 -18.51 10.35
C SER A 29 -9.58 -19.85 10.08
N GLY A 30 -8.42 -20.09 10.71
CA GLY A 30 -7.75 -21.39 10.73
C GLY A 30 -6.61 -21.57 9.71
N ALA A 31 -6.18 -20.50 9.04
CA ALA A 31 -4.98 -20.52 8.21
C ALA A 31 -3.72 -20.15 9.02
N ASP A 32 -2.56 -20.61 8.56
CA ASP A 32 -1.29 -19.97 8.90
C ASP A 32 -1.00 -18.90 7.84
N VAL A 33 -0.56 -17.72 8.26
CA VAL A 33 -0.33 -16.60 7.34
C VAL A 33 1.12 -16.14 7.41
N CYS A 34 1.67 -15.73 6.27
CA CYS A 34 3.00 -15.15 6.17
C CYS A 34 2.98 -13.85 5.37
N LEU A 35 3.51 -12.77 5.94
CA LEU A 35 3.67 -11.47 5.29
C LEU A 35 5.02 -11.43 4.55
N VAL A 36 4.98 -11.36 3.22
CA VAL A 36 6.16 -11.46 2.35
C VAL A 36 6.54 -10.08 1.78
N PRO A 37 7.77 -9.57 2.01
CA PRO A 37 8.24 -8.33 1.40
C PRO A 37 8.34 -8.45 -0.14
N LEU A 38 7.77 -7.51 -0.90
CA LEU A 38 7.77 -7.58 -2.36
C LEU A 38 9.19 -7.65 -2.97
N ASN A 39 10.16 -6.94 -2.41
CA ASN A 39 11.54 -6.97 -2.91
C ASN A 39 12.26 -8.32 -2.69
N LEU A 40 11.66 -9.22 -1.91
CA LEU A 40 12.13 -10.58 -1.68
C LEU A 40 11.13 -11.64 -2.19
N LEU A 41 10.09 -11.22 -2.92
CA LEU A 41 8.96 -12.04 -3.35
C LEU A 41 9.38 -13.41 -3.88
N MET A 42 10.31 -13.46 -4.83
CA MET A 42 10.76 -14.69 -5.46
C MET A 42 11.44 -15.63 -4.46
N ALA A 43 12.40 -15.12 -3.67
CA ALA A 43 13.16 -15.95 -2.74
C ALA A 43 12.29 -16.49 -1.60
N GLU A 44 11.47 -15.61 -0.99
CA GLU A 44 10.63 -15.96 0.15
C GLU A 44 9.49 -16.90 -0.28
N THR A 45 8.81 -16.62 -1.39
CA THR A 45 7.73 -17.49 -1.90
C THR A 45 8.18 -18.92 -2.04
N PHE A 46 9.34 -19.15 -2.66
CA PHE A 46 9.79 -20.52 -2.92
C PHE A 46 10.48 -21.19 -1.72
N ALA A 47 11.02 -20.41 -0.79
CA ALA A 47 11.53 -20.95 0.47
C ALA A 47 10.38 -21.36 1.42
N ILE A 48 9.32 -20.58 1.46
CA ILE A 48 8.12 -20.82 2.28
C ILE A 48 7.23 -21.92 1.66
N ALA A 49 7.13 -21.93 0.33
CA ALA A 49 6.26 -22.81 -0.44
C ALA A 49 4.78 -22.77 0.03
N PRO A 50 4.12 -21.60 0.02
CA PRO A 50 2.74 -21.43 0.49
C PRO A 50 1.73 -22.23 -0.34
N ASP A 51 0.56 -22.54 0.21
CA ASP A 51 -0.55 -23.15 -0.53
C ASP A 51 -1.19 -22.15 -1.49
N LEU A 52 -1.22 -20.88 -1.08
CA LEU A 52 -1.74 -19.77 -1.83
C LEU A 52 -0.87 -18.52 -1.63
N LEU A 53 -0.46 -17.88 -2.72
CA LEU A 53 0.24 -16.59 -2.73
C LEU A 53 -0.71 -15.47 -3.22
N ILE A 54 -0.92 -14.44 -2.42
CA ILE A 54 -1.71 -13.26 -2.80
C ILE A 54 -0.76 -12.10 -3.09
N LEU A 55 -0.69 -11.70 -4.37
CA LEU A 55 0.15 -10.61 -4.84
C LEU A 55 -0.61 -9.29 -4.84
N ASN A 56 0.15 -8.20 -4.78
CA ASN A 56 -0.39 -6.85 -4.94
C ASN A 56 -0.73 -6.48 -6.39
N ASN A 57 -0.24 -7.24 -7.37
CA ASN A 57 -0.54 -7.06 -8.79
C ASN A 57 -0.19 -8.31 -9.61
N ILE A 58 -0.70 -8.39 -10.85
CA ILE A 58 -0.32 -9.39 -11.86
C ILE A 58 0.24 -8.64 -13.08
N ARG A 59 1.47 -8.15 -12.96
CA ARG A 59 2.17 -7.36 -14.00
C ARG A 59 3.35 -8.12 -14.59
N ARG A 60 3.91 -7.62 -15.70
CA ARG A 60 5.11 -8.19 -16.38
C ARG A 60 6.27 -8.47 -15.41
N THR A 61 6.48 -7.60 -14.42
CA THR A 61 7.53 -7.73 -13.40
C THR A 61 7.35 -8.93 -12.46
N THR A 62 6.12 -9.45 -12.33
CA THR A 62 5.81 -10.60 -11.46
C THR A 62 5.76 -11.94 -12.20
N GLU A 63 5.80 -11.93 -13.54
CA GLU A 63 5.61 -13.14 -14.35
C GLU A 63 6.58 -14.28 -14.01
N GLY A 64 7.84 -13.95 -13.69
CA GLY A 64 8.83 -14.96 -13.30
C GLY A 64 8.46 -15.72 -12.02
N VAL A 65 7.86 -15.05 -11.03
CA VAL A 65 7.36 -15.70 -9.81
C VAL A 65 6.12 -16.52 -10.13
N LEU A 66 5.20 -15.97 -10.93
CA LEU A 66 3.95 -16.64 -11.29
C LEU A 66 4.18 -17.92 -12.10
N SER A 67 5.11 -17.92 -13.05
CA SER A 67 5.54 -19.14 -13.75
C SER A 67 6.07 -20.19 -12.79
N GLY A 68 6.91 -19.80 -11.83
CA GLY A 68 7.40 -20.73 -10.81
C GLY A 68 6.27 -21.26 -9.93
N CYS A 69 5.25 -20.45 -9.61
CA CYS A 69 4.06 -20.92 -8.90
C CYS A 69 3.31 -22.00 -9.68
N ILE A 70 3.09 -21.81 -10.99
CA ILE A 70 2.46 -22.81 -11.88
C ILE A 70 3.28 -24.11 -11.89
N GLU A 71 4.59 -24.02 -12.15
CA GLU A 71 5.51 -25.18 -12.20
C GLU A 71 5.52 -25.98 -10.90
N HIS A 72 5.22 -25.34 -9.77
CA HIS A 72 5.33 -25.90 -8.44
C HIS A 72 4.00 -26.10 -7.72
N ASN A 73 2.88 -25.97 -8.45
CA ASN A 73 1.53 -26.14 -7.92
C ASN A 73 1.20 -25.24 -6.70
N ILE A 74 1.79 -24.04 -6.66
CA ILE A 74 1.44 -22.98 -5.74
C ILE A 74 0.30 -22.18 -6.39
N SER A 75 -0.86 -22.12 -5.74
CA SER A 75 -1.96 -21.30 -6.23
C SER A 75 -1.61 -19.84 -6.00
N TYR A 76 -2.11 -18.95 -6.85
CA TYR A 76 -1.93 -17.52 -6.64
C TYR A 76 -3.19 -16.73 -6.97
N GLY A 77 -3.34 -15.62 -6.28
CA GLY A 77 -4.38 -14.64 -6.49
C GLY A 77 -3.83 -13.23 -6.42
N MET A 78 -4.70 -12.25 -6.65
CA MET A 78 -4.36 -10.84 -6.60
C MET A 78 -5.28 -10.09 -5.63
N LEU A 79 -4.69 -9.31 -4.74
CA LEU A 79 -5.36 -8.24 -4.00
C LEU A 79 -4.66 -6.95 -4.42
N ASP A 80 -5.24 -6.21 -5.35
CA ASP A 80 -4.61 -4.99 -5.85
C ASP A 80 -4.36 -4.00 -4.70
N THR A 81 -3.16 -3.43 -4.57
CA THR A 81 -2.86 -2.37 -3.59
C THR A 81 -2.72 -0.99 -4.23
N GLU A 82 -2.82 -0.92 -5.56
CA GLU A 82 -2.65 0.29 -6.36
C GLU A 82 -3.84 0.56 -7.32
N GLY A 83 -4.89 -0.25 -7.30
CA GLY A 83 -6.03 -0.20 -8.24
C GLY A 83 -6.94 1.03 -8.23
N GLY A 84 -6.51 2.17 -7.67
CA GLY A 84 -7.38 3.30 -7.32
C GLY A 84 -7.54 4.41 -8.36
N LEU A 85 -8.65 5.16 -8.28
CA LEU A 85 -8.95 6.48 -8.87
C LEU A 85 -8.07 6.94 -10.05
N TYR A 86 -8.05 6.16 -11.13
CA TYR A 86 -7.22 6.48 -12.30
C TYR A 86 -7.86 7.56 -13.20
N GLY A 87 -9.14 7.87 -13.01
CA GLY A 87 -9.93 8.64 -13.96
C GLY A 87 -10.12 7.84 -15.26
N ASP A 88 -9.06 7.74 -16.06
CA ASP A 88 -8.95 6.87 -17.24
C ASP A 88 -8.29 5.53 -16.89
N LEU A 89 -8.94 4.42 -17.24
CA LEU A 89 -8.45 3.06 -16.99
C LEU A 89 -7.56 2.51 -18.12
N ALA A 90 -7.36 3.23 -19.22
CA ALA A 90 -6.49 2.76 -20.30
C ALA A 90 -5.03 2.49 -19.84
N PRO A 91 -4.39 3.34 -18.99
CA PRO A 91 -3.08 3.03 -18.43
C PRO A 91 -3.10 1.80 -17.48
N PHE A 92 -4.25 1.51 -16.88
CA PHE A 92 -4.41 0.36 -16.00
C PHE A 92 -4.41 -0.97 -16.79
N GLU A 93 -5.00 -0.99 -17.99
CA GLU A 93 -5.03 -2.15 -18.90
C GLU A 93 -3.63 -2.65 -19.25
N VAL A 94 -2.75 -1.74 -19.65
CA VAL A 94 -1.38 -2.08 -20.11
C VAL A 94 -0.46 -2.53 -18.97
N SER A 95 -0.87 -2.35 -17.72
CA SER A 95 -0.06 -2.77 -16.57
C SER A 95 -0.07 -4.29 -16.39
N PHE A 96 -1.15 -4.98 -16.77
CA PHE A 96 -1.31 -6.41 -16.54
C PHE A 96 -0.39 -7.26 -17.43
N SER A 97 0.06 -8.41 -16.89
CA SER A 97 0.72 -9.46 -17.69
C SER A 97 -0.19 -9.88 -18.86
N GLU A 98 0.35 -9.98 -20.07
CA GLU A 98 -0.38 -10.42 -21.28
C GLU A 98 -0.37 -11.95 -21.47
N ARG A 99 0.40 -12.67 -20.66
CA ARG A 99 0.54 -14.12 -20.73
C ARG A 99 -0.73 -14.85 -20.33
N GLN A 100 -1.28 -15.64 -21.26
CA GLN A 100 -2.52 -16.40 -21.05
C GLN A 100 -2.38 -17.49 -20.00
N ASP A 101 -1.25 -18.20 -19.95
CA ASP A 101 -1.00 -19.23 -18.94
C ASP A 101 -1.05 -18.67 -17.51
N ILE A 102 -0.60 -17.43 -17.32
CA ILE A 102 -0.69 -16.71 -16.04
C ILE A 102 -2.14 -16.29 -15.73
N ARG A 103 -2.85 -15.73 -16.71
CA ARG A 103 -4.24 -15.30 -16.52
C ARG A 103 -5.17 -16.50 -16.24
N ASP A 104 -4.98 -17.60 -16.94
CA ASP A 104 -5.81 -18.81 -16.83
C ASP A 104 -5.61 -19.56 -15.51
N ASN A 105 -4.42 -19.48 -14.91
CA ASN A 105 -4.10 -20.12 -13.63
C ASN A 105 -4.37 -19.22 -12.41
N LEU A 106 -4.83 -17.98 -12.62
CA LEU A 106 -5.21 -17.08 -11.52
C LEU A 106 -6.40 -17.67 -10.74
N ALA A 107 -6.22 -17.90 -9.44
CA ALA A 107 -7.26 -18.48 -8.58
C ALA A 107 -8.33 -17.47 -8.20
N CYS A 108 -7.94 -16.22 -7.93
CA CYS A 108 -8.84 -15.14 -7.58
C CYS A 108 -8.21 -13.76 -7.81
N SER A 109 -9.06 -12.76 -8.00
CA SER A 109 -8.70 -11.35 -8.14
C SER A 109 -9.72 -10.49 -7.40
N PHE A 110 -9.27 -9.88 -6.30
CA PHE A 110 -10.08 -9.01 -5.46
C PHE A 110 -10.06 -7.59 -6.00
N ILE A 111 -11.23 -7.10 -6.41
CA ILE A 111 -11.41 -5.81 -7.04
C ILE A 111 -12.06 -4.82 -6.09
N TRP A 112 -11.53 -3.59 -6.08
CA TRP A 112 -11.96 -2.52 -5.19
C TRP A 112 -13.34 -2.01 -5.53
N GLY A 113 -13.60 -1.70 -6.80
CA GLY A 113 -14.79 -0.98 -7.22
C GLY A 113 -15.39 -1.50 -8.52
N LYS A 114 -16.66 -1.14 -8.74
CA LYS A 114 -17.45 -1.62 -9.87
C LYS A 114 -16.88 -1.16 -11.21
N LYS A 115 -16.35 0.06 -11.32
CA LYS A 115 -15.73 0.56 -12.56
C LYS A 115 -14.56 -0.31 -13.01
N VAL A 116 -13.67 -0.66 -12.07
CA VAL A 116 -12.51 -1.53 -12.37
C VAL A 116 -12.98 -2.94 -12.70
N TYR A 117 -13.97 -3.46 -11.97
CA TYR A 117 -14.55 -4.78 -12.23
C TYR A 117 -15.13 -4.88 -13.66
N ASP A 118 -16.02 -3.94 -14.00
CA ASP A 118 -16.67 -3.88 -15.31
C ASP A 118 -15.64 -3.70 -16.44
N PHE A 119 -14.59 -2.92 -16.19
CA PHE A 119 -13.49 -2.73 -17.13
C PHE A 119 -12.73 -4.03 -17.40
N ILE A 120 -12.32 -4.76 -16.37
CA ILE A 120 -11.59 -6.03 -16.50
C ILE A 120 -12.45 -7.07 -17.26
N ILE A 121 -13.75 -7.15 -16.96
CA ILE A 121 -14.69 -8.03 -17.67
C ILE A 121 -14.80 -7.64 -19.14
N LYS A 122 -15.08 -6.35 -19.43
CA LYS A 122 -15.24 -5.85 -20.80
C LYS A 122 -13.99 -6.08 -21.65
N ARG A 123 -12.81 -5.90 -21.06
CA ARG A 123 -11.50 -6.13 -21.69
C ARG A 123 -11.06 -7.59 -21.71
N LYS A 124 -11.81 -8.49 -21.06
CA LYS A 124 -11.49 -9.92 -20.94
C LYS A 124 -10.05 -10.14 -20.41
N ILE A 125 -9.63 -9.30 -19.46
CA ILE A 125 -8.29 -9.42 -18.85
C ILE A 125 -8.25 -10.67 -17.97
N PHE A 126 -9.30 -10.90 -17.18
CA PHE A 126 -9.52 -12.11 -16.39
C PHE A 126 -10.93 -12.66 -16.66
N ARG A 127 -11.15 -13.93 -16.32
CA ARG A 127 -12.48 -14.56 -16.42
C ARG A 127 -13.36 -14.11 -15.25
N GLU A 128 -14.67 -14.04 -15.48
CA GLU A 128 -15.63 -13.56 -14.48
C GLU A 128 -15.60 -14.37 -13.18
N ASN A 129 -15.44 -15.70 -13.27
CA ASN A 129 -15.34 -16.56 -12.10
C ASN A 129 -14.06 -16.37 -11.27
N GLN A 130 -13.08 -15.64 -11.79
CA GLN A 130 -11.85 -15.26 -11.07
C GLN A 130 -12.02 -13.94 -10.33
N LEU A 131 -13.01 -13.11 -10.68
CA LEU A 131 -13.15 -11.75 -10.15
C LEU A 131 -14.10 -11.69 -8.96
N LEU A 132 -13.69 -10.94 -7.94
CA LEU A 132 -14.40 -10.80 -6.68
C LEU A 132 -14.47 -9.33 -6.30
N LEU A 133 -15.63 -8.71 -6.50
CA LEU A 133 -15.89 -7.35 -6.05
C LEU A 133 -16.02 -7.33 -4.52
N THR A 134 -15.02 -6.81 -3.83
CA THR A 134 -14.88 -6.95 -2.37
C THR A 134 -14.57 -5.66 -1.63
N GLY A 135 -14.15 -4.60 -2.33
CA GLY A 135 -13.53 -3.43 -1.73
C GLY A 135 -12.02 -3.63 -1.55
N SER A 136 -11.41 -2.85 -0.66
CA SER A 136 -10.03 -3.08 -0.24
C SER A 136 -9.89 -2.95 1.28
N PRO A 137 -9.17 -3.86 1.95
CA PRO A 137 -8.89 -3.77 3.39
C PRO A 137 -8.19 -2.48 3.79
N ARG A 138 -7.51 -1.82 2.86
CA ARG A 138 -6.90 -0.51 3.10
C ARG A 138 -7.92 0.55 3.52
N PHE A 139 -9.10 0.53 2.91
CA PHE A 139 -10.13 1.54 3.21
C PHE A 139 -11.05 1.13 4.36
N ASP A 140 -10.91 -0.08 4.90
CA ASP A 140 -11.70 -0.51 6.06
C ASP A 140 -11.43 0.40 7.26
N PHE A 141 -10.17 0.80 7.47
CA PHE A 141 -9.79 1.64 8.61
C PHE A 141 -10.41 3.04 8.60
N TYR A 142 -10.98 3.51 7.48
CA TYR A 142 -11.71 4.78 7.44
C TYR A 142 -13.12 4.66 8.03
N HIS A 143 -13.64 3.45 8.20
CA HIS A 143 -14.94 3.24 8.81
C HIS A 143 -14.86 3.47 10.34
N PRO A 144 -15.85 4.13 10.97
CA PRO A 144 -15.84 4.45 12.41
C PRO A 144 -15.62 3.26 13.36
N LYS A 145 -15.93 2.04 12.92
CA LYS A 145 -15.62 0.80 13.65
C LYS A 145 -14.14 0.69 14.03
N TRP A 146 -13.25 1.24 13.21
CA TRP A 146 -11.80 1.18 13.39
C TRP A 146 -11.23 2.41 14.09
N ALA A 147 -12.05 3.29 14.67
CA ALA A 147 -11.55 4.46 15.40
C ALA A 147 -10.55 4.09 16.52
N ASP A 148 -10.80 2.96 17.20
CA ASP A 148 -9.95 2.48 18.30
C ASP A 148 -8.55 2.03 17.84
N PHE A 149 -8.41 1.61 16.58
CA PHE A 149 -7.11 1.24 15.99
C PHE A 149 -6.14 2.43 16.04
N TYR A 150 -6.64 3.64 15.81
CA TYR A 150 -5.81 4.84 15.83
C TYR A 150 -5.60 5.42 17.22
N LYS A 151 -6.48 5.15 18.21
CA LYS A 151 -6.41 5.73 19.56
C LYS A 151 -5.05 5.53 20.24
N ALA A 152 -4.41 4.38 20.05
CA ALA A 152 -3.07 4.10 20.59
C ALA A 152 -1.99 5.10 20.11
N THR A 153 -2.22 5.79 18.99
CA THR A 153 -1.31 6.75 18.37
C THR A 153 -1.78 8.21 18.45
N GLN A 154 -2.99 8.47 18.96
CA GLN A 154 -3.59 9.81 19.06
C GLN A 154 -3.48 10.33 20.49
N SER A 155 -2.32 10.90 20.86
CA SER A 155 -2.09 11.34 22.24
C SER A 155 -2.69 12.70 22.59
N ASN A 156 -3.09 13.53 21.61
CA ASN A 156 -3.51 14.92 21.88
C ASN A 156 -4.83 15.28 21.16
N ASN A 157 -5.72 15.99 21.86
CA ASN A 157 -6.92 16.64 21.31
C ASN A 157 -6.58 17.87 20.43
N GLU A 158 -5.42 17.88 19.78
CA GLU A 158 -4.98 19.00 18.93
C GLU A 158 -5.84 19.09 17.67
N LYS A 159 -6.37 20.28 17.39
CA LYS A 159 -7.04 20.56 16.11
C LYS A 159 -5.98 20.63 15.02
N ILE A 160 -5.88 19.56 14.22
CA ILE A 160 -4.91 19.44 13.13
C ILE A 160 -5.59 19.76 11.79
N VAL A 161 -4.96 20.64 11.01
CA VAL A 161 -5.25 20.85 9.59
C VAL A 161 -4.13 20.19 8.78
N LEU A 162 -4.48 19.24 7.92
CA LEU A 162 -3.52 18.43 7.17
C LEU A 162 -3.39 18.90 5.72
N ILE A 163 -2.15 19.01 5.25
CA ILE A 163 -1.80 19.52 3.92
C ILE A 163 -0.87 18.52 3.23
N PRO A 164 -1.41 17.48 2.57
CA PRO A 164 -0.61 16.61 1.73
C PRO A 164 -0.20 17.34 0.44
N THR A 165 1.04 17.18 0.00
CA THR A 165 1.51 17.69 -1.31
C THR A 165 1.68 16.56 -2.32
N LYS A 166 1.63 16.92 -3.61
CA LYS A 166 1.81 16.00 -4.75
C LYS A 166 2.48 16.71 -5.92
N VAL A 167 3.77 16.99 -5.78
CA VAL A 167 4.58 17.78 -6.74
C VAL A 167 5.98 17.20 -6.99
N SER A 168 6.13 15.87 -6.96
CA SER A 168 7.42 15.18 -7.14
C SER A 168 8.23 15.64 -8.36
N ALA A 169 7.60 15.95 -9.50
CA ALA A 169 8.29 16.43 -10.70
C ALA A 169 8.95 17.80 -10.54
N ALA A 170 8.51 18.60 -9.57
CA ALA A 170 8.99 19.94 -9.28
C ALA A 170 9.69 20.08 -7.91
N ASN A 171 9.70 19.01 -7.12
CA ASN A 171 10.35 18.96 -5.83
C ASN A 171 10.91 17.54 -5.55
N PRO A 172 11.71 16.94 -6.44
CA PRO A 172 12.11 15.55 -6.31
C PRO A 172 13.07 15.31 -5.14
N ILE A 173 12.92 14.18 -4.45
CA ILE A 173 13.90 13.73 -3.47
C ILE A 173 15.16 13.18 -4.14
N GLY A 174 16.33 13.62 -3.69
CA GLY A 174 17.62 13.04 -4.10
C GLY A 174 18.04 13.30 -5.56
N ARG A 175 17.34 14.17 -6.28
CA ARG A 175 17.67 14.61 -7.64
C ARG A 175 17.52 16.11 -7.75
N THR A 176 18.29 16.71 -8.65
CA THR A 176 18.01 18.08 -9.14
C THR A 176 16.81 18.06 -10.08
N LEU A 177 16.19 19.23 -10.31
CA LEU A 177 15.08 19.36 -11.27
C LEU A 177 15.46 18.92 -12.69
N GLU A 178 16.69 19.21 -13.11
CA GLU A 178 17.21 18.81 -14.42
C GLU A 178 17.33 17.29 -14.51
N GLN A 179 17.90 16.65 -13.48
CA GLN A 179 18.03 15.19 -13.40
C GLN A 179 16.67 14.49 -13.39
N GLU A 180 15.69 15.01 -12.64
CA GLU A 180 14.35 14.44 -12.61
C GLU A 180 13.63 14.60 -13.95
N THR A 181 13.74 15.78 -14.57
CA THR A 181 13.18 16.05 -15.91
C THR A 181 13.73 15.05 -16.91
N LYS A 182 15.07 14.89 -16.94
CA LYS A 182 15.75 13.94 -17.82
C LYS A 182 15.32 12.50 -17.53
N PHE A 183 15.24 12.11 -16.26
CA PHE A 183 14.79 10.76 -15.88
C PHE A 183 13.36 10.46 -16.35
N LEU A 184 12.44 11.41 -16.20
CA LEU A 184 11.04 11.24 -16.63
C LEU A 184 10.91 11.11 -18.15
N ILE A 185 11.75 11.81 -18.92
CA ILE A 185 11.75 11.76 -20.39
C ILE A 185 12.48 10.50 -20.88
N ASP A 186 13.76 10.36 -20.53
CA ASP A 186 14.65 9.37 -21.13
C ASP A 186 14.40 7.95 -20.61
N GLU A 187 14.14 7.81 -19.30
CA GLU A 187 14.05 6.49 -18.64
C GLU A 187 12.60 6.03 -18.46
N ILE A 188 11.69 6.95 -18.13
CA ILE A 188 10.27 6.62 -17.95
C ILE A 188 9.49 6.73 -19.27
N GLY A 189 9.97 7.54 -20.23
CA GLY A 189 9.35 7.67 -21.55
C GLY A 189 8.15 8.61 -21.61
N TYR A 190 8.03 9.57 -20.68
CA TYR A 190 7.02 10.60 -20.77
C TYR A 190 7.36 11.62 -21.86
N ASP A 191 6.31 12.17 -22.47
CA ASP A 191 6.42 13.28 -23.42
C ASP A 191 7.09 14.52 -22.77
N GLU A 192 8.04 15.12 -23.50
CA GLU A 192 8.87 16.24 -23.03
C GLU A 192 8.04 17.47 -22.66
N GLU A 193 7.06 17.84 -23.49
CA GLU A 193 6.17 18.99 -23.23
C GLU A 193 5.40 18.78 -21.92
N THR A 194 4.89 17.57 -21.71
CA THR A 194 4.15 17.17 -20.51
C THR A 194 5.04 17.25 -19.27
N VAL A 195 6.27 16.73 -19.32
CA VAL A 195 7.21 16.77 -18.18
C VAL A 195 7.58 18.21 -17.83
N HIS A 196 7.90 19.05 -18.83
CA HIS A 196 8.20 20.46 -18.60
C HIS A 196 7.01 21.21 -18.00
N ARG A 197 5.79 20.95 -18.49
CA ARG A 197 4.59 21.52 -17.90
C ARG A 197 4.40 21.08 -16.45
N TRP A 198 4.60 19.80 -16.13
CA TRP A 198 4.49 19.30 -14.76
C TRP A 198 5.48 19.97 -13.82
N ARG A 199 6.74 20.11 -14.26
CA ARG A 199 7.79 20.82 -13.54
C ARG A 199 7.41 22.28 -13.29
N ASP A 200 7.07 23.02 -14.35
CA ASP A 200 6.87 24.48 -14.26
C ASP A 200 5.62 24.84 -13.45
N VAL A 201 4.53 24.06 -13.62
CA VAL A 201 3.32 24.20 -12.79
C VAL A 201 3.61 23.79 -11.35
N GLY A 202 4.34 22.70 -11.14
CA GLY A 202 4.68 22.22 -9.80
C GLY A 202 5.58 23.21 -9.03
N ILE A 203 6.51 23.90 -9.69
CA ILE A 203 7.33 24.95 -9.05
C ILE A 203 6.42 26.08 -8.54
N LYS A 204 5.43 26.50 -9.34
CA LYS A 204 4.44 27.49 -8.91
C LYS A 204 3.60 26.96 -7.75
N GLN A 205 3.17 25.70 -7.81
CA GLN A 205 2.39 25.05 -6.75
C GLN A 205 3.15 25.03 -5.41
N VAL A 206 4.44 24.67 -5.41
CA VAL A 206 5.28 24.70 -4.20
C VAL A 206 5.33 26.12 -3.62
N LYS A 207 5.59 27.12 -4.45
CA LYS A 207 5.66 28.54 -4.03
C LYS A 207 4.34 29.02 -3.42
N GLU A 208 3.23 28.78 -4.10
CA GLU A 208 1.90 29.18 -3.62
C GLU A 208 1.49 28.42 -2.36
N THR A 209 1.83 27.13 -2.26
CA THR A 209 1.57 26.33 -1.05
C THR A 209 2.34 26.91 0.14
N ILE A 210 3.65 27.20 -0.01
CA ILE A 210 4.45 27.80 1.06
C ILE A 210 3.89 29.18 1.45
N SER A 211 3.54 30.02 0.46
CA SER A 211 2.95 31.33 0.71
C SER A 211 1.64 31.24 1.50
N MET A 212 0.74 30.35 1.07
CA MET A 212 -0.51 30.04 1.76
C MET A 212 -0.25 29.58 3.20
N MET A 213 0.68 28.65 3.42
CA MET A 213 1.00 28.15 4.76
C MET A 213 1.52 29.24 5.69
N LYS A 214 2.38 30.14 5.19
CA LYS A 214 2.89 31.28 5.97
C LYS A 214 1.79 32.22 6.41
N ASN A 215 0.81 32.48 5.54
CA ASN A 215 -0.32 33.33 5.88
C ASN A 215 -1.26 32.63 6.87
N LEU A 216 -1.58 31.35 6.64
CA LEU A 216 -2.45 30.57 7.53
C LEU A 216 -1.87 30.47 8.94
N SER A 217 -0.56 30.27 9.06
CA SER A 217 0.09 30.22 10.37
C SER A 217 -0.07 31.51 11.17
N LYS A 218 0.03 32.67 10.51
CA LYS A 218 -0.16 34.00 11.14
C LYS A 218 -1.62 34.26 11.51
N ASP A 219 -2.54 33.87 10.64
CA ASP A 219 -3.98 34.09 10.85
C ASP A 219 -4.59 33.11 11.88
N PHE A 220 -4.00 31.93 12.04
CA PHE A 220 -4.46 30.88 12.95
C PHE A 220 -3.33 30.37 13.86
N PRO A 221 -2.78 31.20 14.77
CA PRO A 221 -1.63 30.84 15.59
C PRO A 221 -1.89 29.64 16.53
N ASP A 222 -3.16 29.41 16.91
CA ASP A 222 -3.57 28.31 17.80
C ASP A 222 -3.91 27.01 17.07
N VAL A 223 -3.86 27.01 15.73
CA VAL A 223 -4.15 25.83 14.91
C VAL A 223 -2.86 25.16 14.51
N LYS A 224 -2.80 23.84 14.70
CA LYS A 224 -1.67 23.04 14.25
C LYS A 224 -1.86 22.66 12.78
N PHE A 225 -0.90 23.07 11.96
CA PHE A 225 -0.85 22.69 10.55
C PHE A 225 0.19 21.60 10.34
N VAL A 226 -0.19 20.53 9.65
CA VAL A 226 0.71 19.42 9.31
C VAL A 226 0.91 19.40 7.81
N VAL A 227 2.08 19.83 7.36
CA VAL A 227 2.48 19.71 5.95
C VAL A 227 3.13 18.35 5.76
N ARG A 228 2.56 17.56 4.85
CA ARG A 228 2.99 16.18 4.62
C ARG A 228 3.41 15.98 3.15
N PRO A 229 4.69 16.19 2.83
CA PRO A 229 5.16 16.00 1.46
C PRO A 229 5.01 14.56 0.98
N HIS A 230 4.75 14.37 -0.33
CA HIS A 230 4.73 13.03 -0.92
C HIS A 230 6.05 12.29 -0.67
N PRO A 231 6.07 10.94 -0.57
CA PRO A 231 7.32 10.20 -0.33
C PRO A 231 8.46 10.47 -1.31
N HIS A 232 8.12 10.83 -2.55
CA HIS A 232 9.09 11.18 -3.59
C HIS A 232 9.43 12.69 -3.65
N GLU A 233 8.91 13.48 -2.72
CA GLU A 233 9.24 14.90 -2.61
C GLU A 233 10.37 15.16 -1.61
N ASN A 234 11.16 16.20 -1.89
CA ASN A 234 12.13 16.70 -0.94
C ASN A 234 11.41 17.40 0.23
N LEU A 235 11.57 16.84 1.42
CA LEU A 235 10.98 17.35 2.65
C LEU A 235 11.59 18.70 3.06
N ASP A 236 12.89 18.87 2.81
CA ASP A 236 13.66 20.04 3.26
C ASP A 236 13.16 21.33 2.62
N THR A 237 12.67 21.26 1.37
CA THR A 237 12.04 22.39 0.67
C THR A 237 10.94 23.07 1.50
N TYR A 238 10.14 22.28 2.22
CA TYR A 238 9.08 22.80 3.08
C TYR A 238 9.60 23.11 4.48
N ALA A 239 10.44 22.25 5.04
CA ALA A 239 10.98 22.41 6.39
C ALA A 239 11.79 23.71 6.52
N ASP A 240 12.68 23.98 5.57
CA ASP A 240 13.50 25.20 5.57
C ASP A 240 12.62 26.46 5.44
N ALA A 241 11.65 26.43 4.52
CA ALA A 241 10.81 27.58 4.22
C ALA A 241 9.78 27.92 5.32
N LEU A 242 9.45 26.94 6.17
CA LEU A 242 8.42 27.05 7.21
C LEU A 242 8.99 26.92 8.63
N SER A 243 10.32 26.89 8.78
CA SER A 243 11.03 26.69 10.05
C SER A 243 10.73 27.74 11.13
N ASP A 244 10.43 28.98 10.73
CA ASP A 244 10.11 30.09 11.65
C ASP A 244 8.68 30.01 12.25
N TYR A 245 7.86 29.04 11.85
CA TYR A 245 6.44 28.96 12.20
C TYR A 245 6.16 27.79 13.15
N SER A 246 6.04 28.08 14.45
CA SER A 246 5.95 27.06 15.52
C SER A 246 4.69 26.19 15.48
N ASN A 247 3.62 26.64 14.81
CA ASN A 247 2.38 25.90 14.62
C ASN A 247 2.33 25.12 13.29
N ILE A 248 3.42 25.07 12.53
CA ILE A 248 3.56 24.23 11.33
C ILE A 248 4.52 23.08 11.63
N GLU A 249 4.06 21.84 11.40
CA GLU A 249 4.88 20.64 11.45
C GLU A 249 5.04 20.08 10.03
N VAL A 250 6.29 19.98 9.55
CA VAL A 250 6.61 19.31 8.28
C VAL A 250 7.07 17.89 8.57
N ILE A 251 6.29 16.88 8.15
CA ILE A 251 6.51 15.50 8.58
C ILE A 251 6.18 14.46 7.50
N ARG A 252 6.94 13.37 7.50
CA ARG A 252 6.70 12.18 6.65
C ARG A 252 6.49 10.88 7.44
N LYS A 253 6.62 10.92 8.78
CA LYS A 253 6.42 9.76 9.67
C LYS A 253 4.95 9.34 9.74
N GLY A 254 4.67 8.05 9.95
CA GLY A 254 3.31 7.50 10.05
C GLY A 254 2.64 7.33 8.68
N THR A 255 1.42 6.77 8.67
CA THR A 255 0.63 6.53 7.45
C THR A 255 -0.32 7.70 7.16
N ILE A 256 -0.83 7.83 5.93
CA ILE A 256 -1.72 8.98 5.60
C ILE A 256 -3.06 8.89 6.33
N ASP A 257 -3.59 7.68 6.47
CA ASP A 257 -4.81 7.34 7.19
C ASP A 257 -4.73 7.73 8.68
N GLN A 258 -3.59 7.50 9.34
CA GLN A 258 -3.34 7.98 10.71
C GLN A 258 -3.43 9.50 10.83
N TRP A 259 -2.89 10.24 9.85
CA TRP A 259 -2.95 11.70 9.86
C TRP A 259 -4.34 12.22 9.54
N ILE A 260 -5.04 11.60 8.58
CA ILE A 260 -6.44 11.91 8.28
C ILE A 260 -7.29 11.71 9.53
N ALA A 261 -7.19 10.57 10.20
CA ALA A 261 -7.97 10.25 11.40
C ALA A 261 -7.75 11.21 12.58
N ARG A 262 -6.66 11.99 12.56
CA ARG A 262 -6.31 13.01 13.56
C ARG A 262 -6.70 14.43 13.14
N SER A 263 -7.11 14.61 11.89
CA SER A 263 -7.32 15.93 11.30
C SER A 263 -8.78 16.33 11.39
N ILE A 264 -9.01 17.64 11.57
CA ILE A 264 -10.34 18.23 11.47
C ILE A 264 -10.64 18.71 10.05
N LEU A 265 -9.60 18.96 9.23
CA LEU A 265 -9.71 19.50 7.90
C LEU A 265 -8.51 19.07 7.04
N LEU A 266 -8.77 18.78 5.76
CA LEU A 266 -7.74 18.56 4.75
C LEU A 266 -7.68 19.75 3.77
N ILE A 267 -6.50 20.31 3.52
CA ILE A 267 -6.26 21.27 2.42
C ILE A 267 -5.46 20.57 1.33
N HIS A 268 -5.97 20.51 0.10
CA HIS A 268 -5.29 19.80 -1.00
C HIS A 268 -5.50 20.45 -2.35
N ARG A 269 -4.66 20.09 -3.33
CA ARG A 269 -4.90 20.37 -4.76
C ARG A 269 -4.86 19.10 -5.58
N LYS A 270 -6.04 18.68 -6.07
CA LYS A 270 -6.24 17.48 -6.91
C LYS A 270 -5.47 16.26 -6.39
N CYS A 271 -5.57 16.02 -5.08
CA CYS A 271 -5.00 14.84 -4.43
C CYS A 271 -6.09 13.83 -4.09
N THR A 272 -5.91 12.56 -4.44
CA THR A 272 -6.86 11.48 -4.11
C THR A 272 -7.07 11.31 -2.61
N THR A 273 -6.15 11.81 -1.79
CA THR A 273 -6.29 11.89 -0.32
C THR A 273 -7.56 12.62 0.11
N ALA A 274 -8.13 13.51 -0.70
CA ALA A 274 -9.42 14.15 -0.40
C ALA A 274 -10.58 13.13 -0.35
N VAL A 275 -10.55 12.12 -1.21
CA VAL A 275 -11.53 11.04 -1.20
C VAL A 275 -11.36 10.18 0.05
N GLU A 276 -10.12 9.89 0.44
CA GLU A 276 -9.79 9.17 1.69
C GLU A 276 -10.23 9.97 2.94
N ALA A 277 -9.99 11.29 2.97
CA ALA A 277 -10.43 12.16 4.06
C ALA A 277 -11.95 12.15 4.21
N MET A 278 -12.67 12.25 3.10
CA MET A 278 -14.12 12.16 3.08
C MET A 278 -14.65 10.81 3.58
N MET A 279 -14.00 9.69 3.23
CA MET A 279 -14.34 8.38 3.81
C MET A 279 -14.19 8.35 5.33
N ALA A 280 -13.22 9.09 5.87
CA ALA A 280 -12.99 9.23 7.31
C ALA A 280 -13.90 10.25 8.00
N GLY A 281 -14.79 10.91 7.26
CA GLY A 281 -15.62 12.01 7.79
C GLY A 281 -14.86 13.32 8.01
N VAL A 282 -13.69 13.49 7.40
CA VAL A 282 -12.88 14.72 7.47
C VAL A 282 -13.14 15.56 6.23
N PRO A 283 -13.72 16.78 6.38
CA PRO A 283 -14.00 17.63 5.23
C PRO A 283 -12.70 18.10 4.56
N SER A 284 -12.81 18.42 3.27
CA SER A 284 -11.68 18.83 2.44
C SER A 284 -11.95 20.17 1.76
N VAL A 285 -10.92 21.01 1.66
CA VAL A 285 -10.94 22.29 0.92
C VAL A 285 -9.89 22.30 -0.19
N ALA A 286 -10.22 22.96 -1.30
CA ALA A 286 -9.39 23.05 -2.49
C ALA A 286 -9.14 24.52 -2.88
N PRO A 287 -7.93 25.08 -2.62
CA PRO A 287 -7.60 26.48 -2.95
C PRO A 287 -7.29 26.65 -4.45
N LEU A 288 -8.26 27.08 -5.25
CA LEU A 288 -8.19 27.06 -6.72
C LEU A 288 -7.10 27.96 -7.31
N TRP A 289 -6.69 29.02 -6.59
CA TRP A 289 -5.56 29.86 -7.01
C TRP A 289 -4.21 29.15 -6.92
N VAL A 290 -4.10 28.06 -6.14
CA VAL A 290 -2.90 27.22 -6.09
C VAL A 290 -2.92 26.33 -7.33
N PRO A 291 -1.99 26.52 -8.29
CA PRO A 291 -1.99 25.76 -9.53
C PRO A 291 -1.60 24.30 -9.24
N THR A 292 -1.98 23.38 -10.12
CA THR A 292 -1.59 21.97 -9.98
C THR A 292 -1.50 21.28 -11.33
N SER A 293 -0.50 20.41 -11.48
CA SER A 293 -0.38 19.49 -12.60
C SER A 293 -1.01 18.13 -12.31
N ALA A 294 -1.45 17.89 -11.08
CA ALA A 294 -2.05 16.63 -10.66
C ALA A 294 -3.41 16.42 -11.35
N ASN A 295 -3.64 15.20 -11.83
CA ASN A 295 -4.88 14.78 -12.44
C ASN A 295 -5.68 13.88 -11.47
N ALA A 296 -6.54 14.49 -10.66
CA ALA A 296 -7.51 13.77 -9.82
C ALA A 296 -8.81 14.60 -9.73
N PRO A 297 -9.63 14.62 -10.79
CA PRO A 297 -10.82 15.47 -10.84
C PRO A 297 -11.84 15.12 -9.76
N ASP A 298 -11.94 13.84 -9.37
CA ASP A 298 -12.85 13.39 -8.33
C ASP A 298 -12.50 13.94 -6.94
N ALA A 299 -11.25 14.35 -6.70
CA ALA A 299 -10.83 14.96 -5.44
C ALA A 299 -11.48 16.34 -5.21
N GLU A 300 -11.67 17.13 -6.28
CA GLU A 300 -12.32 18.45 -6.17
C GLU A 300 -13.83 18.33 -5.98
N LYS A 301 -14.46 17.33 -6.60
CA LYS A 301 -15.92 17.10 -6.47
C LYS A 301 -16.36 16.84 -5.03
N VAL A 302 -15.50 16.24 -4.22
CA VAL A 302 -15.77 15.93 -2.81
C VAL A 302 -15.27 17.00 -1.84
N SER A 303 -14.87 18.16 -2.35
CA SER A 303 -14.26 19.23 -1.55
C SER A 303 -14.98 20.57 -1.72
N LYS A 304 -14.88 21.41 -0.70
CA LYS A 304 -15.25 22.82 -0.82
C LYS A 304 -14.20 23.57 -1.65
N LEU A 305 -14.62 24.15 -2.77
CA LEU A 305 -13.74 24.93 -3.63
C LEU A 305 -13.59 26.36 -3.09
N CYS A 306 -12.36 26.84 -3.00
CA CYS A 306 -12.03 28.17 -2.51
C CYS A 306 -11.33 28.96 -3.63
N GLU A 307 -11.98 30.00 -4.16
CA GLU A 307 -11.45 30.82 -5.27
C GLU A 307 -10.25 31.68 -4.85
N ASN A 308 -10.18 32.05 -3.57
CA ASN A 308 -9.15 32.92 -3.02
C ASN A 308 -8.87 32.64 -1.54
N TYR A 309 -7.83 33.28 -1.02
CA TYR A 309 -7.37 33.09 0.36
C TYR A 309 -8.44 33.40 1.43
N GLU A 310 -9.27 34.42 1.23
CA GLU A 310 -10.33 34.77 2.18
C GLU A 310 -11.40 33.67 2.27
N SER A 311 -11.83 33.10 1.14
CA SER A 311 -12.77 31.97 1.13
C SER A 311 -12.21 30.71 1.82
N LEU A 312 -10.88 30.52 1.78
CA LEU A 312 -10.21 29.45 2.53
C LEU A 312 -10.21 29.75 4.03
N LYS A 313 -9.91 30.98 4.45
CA LYS A 313 -9.97 31.38 5.87
C LYS A 313 -11.37 31.19 6.46
N GLU A 314 -12.39 31.56 5.71
CA GLU A 314 -13.79 31.36 6.10
C GLU A 314 -14.08 29.86 6.30
N SER A 315 -13.70 29.03 5.34
CA SER A 315 -13.89 27.57 5.42
C SER A 315 -13.15 26.94 6.61
N ILE A 316 -11.92 27.38 6.90
CA ILE A 316 -11.16 26.94 8.08
C ILE A 316 -11.88 27.37 9.36
N THR A 317 -12.33 28.62 9.42
CA THR A 317 -13.04 29.17 10.59
C THR A 317 -14.34 28.42 10.86
N ASP A 318 -15.12 28.14 9.82
CA ASP A 318 -16.37 27.38 9.93
C ASP A 318 -16.12 25.95 10.43
N CYS A 319 -15.10 25.28 9.88
CA CYS A 319 -14.70 23.95 10.35
C CYS A 319 -14.24 23.97 11.82
N LEU A 320 -13.44 24.96 12.24
CA LEU A 320 -13.00 25.11 13.63
C LEU A 320 -14.15 25.32 14.62
N ASN A 321 -15.25 25.90 14.14
CA ASN A 321 -16.51 26.13 14.85
C ASN A 321 -17.48 24.95 14.76
N GLY A 322 -17.08 23.84 14.13
CA GLY A 322 -17.90 22.63 14.00
C GLY A 322 -19.04 22.75 12.98
N LYS A 323 -18.99 23.74 12.08
CA LYS A 323 -19.95 23.83 10.97
C LYS A 323 -19.54 22.86 9.86
N ASP A 324 -20.54 22.28 9.23
CA ASP A 324 -20.35 21.55 7.98
C ASP A 324 -20.07 22.53 6.84
N ILE A 325 -18.93 22.35 6.17
CA ILE A 325 -18.49 23.22 5.07
C ILE A 325 -18.83 22.65 3.68
N LEU A 326 -19.32 21.41 3.63
CA LEU A 326 -19.61 20.69 2.40
C LEU A 326 -21.08 20.85 2.01
N SER A 327 -21.34 20.88 0.71
CA SER A 327 -22.70 20.92 0.17
C SER A 327 -23.28 19.52 -0.03
N GLU A 328 -24.60 19.43 -0.24
CA GLU A 328 -25.25 18.18 -0.65
C GLU A 328 -24.62 17.58 -1.92
N GLU A 329 -24.21 18.43 -2.87
CA GLU A 329 -23.52 17.99 -4.09
C GLU A 329 -22.19 17.29 -3.78
N ASN A 330 -21.43 17.78 -2.79
CA ASN A 330 -20.19 17.12 -2.37
C ASN A 330 -20.46 15.72 -1.81
N TYR A 331 -21.52 15.55 -1.01
CA TYR A 331 -21.92 14.26 -0.45
C TYR A 331 -22.46 13.29 -1.51
N GLU A 332 -23.24 13.77 -2.48
CA GLU A 332 -23.69 12.93 -3.60
C GLU A 332 -22.53 12.50 -4.51
N ALA A 333 -21.56 13.39 -4.75
CA ALA A 333 -20.32 13.05 -5.45
C ALA A 333 -19.54 11.96 -4.69
N GLN A 334 -19.44 12.07 -3.37
CA GLN A 334 -18.79 11.08 -2.53
C GLN A 334 -19.44 9.70 -2.68
N LYS A 335 -20.77 9.61 -2.55
CA LYS A 335 -21.51 8.34 -2.72
C LYS A 335 -21.23 7.70 -4.08
N THR A 336 -21.33 8.50 -5.14
CA THR A 336 -21.04 8.06 -6.52
C THR A 336 -19.62 7.53 -6.65
N ILE A 337 -18.63 8.26 -6.09
CA ILE A 337 -17.22 7.85 -6.13
C ILE A 337 -16.99 6.54 -5.35
N ILE A 338 -17.61 6.38 -4.18
CA ILE A 338 -17.52 5.15 -3.37
C ILE A 338 -18.08 3.95 -4.14
N ASP A 339 -19.29 4.08 -4.69
CA ASP A 339 -19.93 3.00 -5.44
C ASP A 339 -19.12 2.58 -6.67
N ASP A 340 -18.59 3.58 -7.39
CA ASP A 340 -17.81 3.38 -8.60
C ASP A 340 -16.44 2.75 -8.34
N TRP A 341 -15.71 3.25 -7.36
CA TRP A 341 -14.27 2.99 -7.21
C TRP A 341 -13.89 2.11 -6.03
N PHE A 342 -14.76 2.00 -5.02
CA PHE A 342 -14.43 1.34 -3.75
C PHE A 342 -15.43 0.27 -3.32
N PHE A 343 -16.52 0.08 -4.09
CA PHE A 343 -17.62 -0.85 -3.83
C PHE A 343 -18.40 -0.51 -2.57
N LYS A 344 -17.76 -0.57 -1.41
CA LYS A 344 -18.31 -0.24 -0.08
C LYS A 344 -17.21 0.22 0.87
N ILE A 345 -17.57 1.14 1.77
CA ILE A 345 -16.76 1.56 2.92
C ILE A 345 -17.53 1.20 4.20
N ASP A 346 -17.62 -0.10 4.51
CA ASP A 346 -18.35 -0.65 5.65
C ASP A 346 -17.43 -1.29 6.71
N GLY A 347 -16.12 -1.14 6.53
CA GLY A 347 -15.11 -1.58 7.49
C GLY A 347 -14.92 -3.10 7.57
N ILE A 348 -15.41 -3.88 6.60
CA ILE A 348 -15.37 -5.35 6.60
C ILE A 348 -14.92 -5.99 5.27
N SER A 349 -14.22 -5.24 4.41
CA SER A 349 -13.62 -5.78 3.18
C SER A 349 -12.64 -6.92 3.48
N TYR A 350 -11.80 -6.79 4.51
CA TYR A 350 -10.88 -7.83 4.98
C TYR A 350 -11.58 -9.15 5.26
N LYS A 351 -12.79 -9.10 5.84
CA LYS A 351 -13.59 -10.29 6.16
C LYS A 351 -14.14 -10.95 4.90
N ARG A 352 -14.72 -10.15 3.98
CA ARG A 352 -15.17 -10.65 2.66
C ARG A 352 -14.05 -11.36 1.91
N ILE A 353 -12.84 -10.81 1.95
CA ILE A 353 -11.67 -11.39 1.29
C ILE A 353 -11.21 -12.66 2.02
N SER A 354 -11.12 -12.63 3.35
CA SER A 354 -10.77 -13.78 4.19
C SER A 354 -11.66 -14.99 3.91
N ASP A 355 -12.99 -14.80 3.93
CA ASP A 355 -13.96 -15.86 3.68
C ASP A 355 -13.71 -16.56 2.34
N ARG A 356 -13.49 -15.79 1.27
CA ARG A 356 -13.20 -16.32 -0.07
C ARG A 356 -11.85 -17.03 -0.15
N LEU A 357 -10.83 -16.50 0.50
CA LEU A 357 -9.51 -17.14 0.55
C LEU A 357 -9.55 -18.48 1.28
N ILE A 358 -10.28 -18.56 2.39
CA ILE A 358 -10.48 -19.78 3.17
C ILE A 358 -11.21 -20.84 2.33
N ASP A 359 -12.24 -20.46 1.59
CA ASP A 359 -12.94 -21.38 0.68
C ASP A 359 -12.02 -21.91 -0.43
N ILE A 360 -11.16 -21.06 -1.00
CA ILE A 360 -10.20 -21.46 -2.03
C ILE A 360 -9.20 -22.49 -1.49
N VAL A 361 -8.63 -22.26 -0.31
CA VAL A 361 -7.63 -23.19 0.25
C VAL A 361 -8.24 -24.48 0.80
N LYS A 362 -9.50 -24.46 1.29
CA LYS A 362 -10.22 -25.68 1.75
C LYS A 362 -10.55 -26.63 0.61
N ASN A 363 -10.86 -26.08 -0.57
CA ASN A 363 -11.20 -26.87 -1.76
C ASN A 363 -9.96 -27.31 -2.56
N LYS A 364 -8.75 -26.88 -2.15
CA LYS A 364 -7.51 -27.30 -2.80
C LYS A 364 -7.10 -28.68 -2.32
N ASP A 365 -6.73 -29.55 -3.27
CA ASP A 365 -6.11 -30.82 -2.93
C ASP A 365 -4.68 -30.59 -2.41
N LEU A 366 -4.53 -30.63 -1.08
CA LEU A 366 -3.24 -30.48 -0.38
C LEU A 366 -2.37 -31.76 -0.48
N SER A 367 -2.85 -32.85 -1.08
CA SER A 367 -2.10 -34.11 -1.23
C SER A 367 -1.04 -34.05 -2.33
N LEU A 368 -1.16 -33.08 -3.25
CA LEU A 368 -0.16 -32.80 -4.29
C LEU A 368 1.14 -32.29 -3.64
N LYS A 369 2.11 -33.20 -3.50
CA LYS A 369 3.43 -32.88 -2.95
C LYS A 369 4.09 -31.77 -3.77
N LYS A 370 4.33 -30.61 -3.14
CA LYS A 370 5.20 -29.56 -3.66
C LYS A 370 6.62 -30.12 -3.72
N ASP A 371 7.27 -30.07 -4.87
CA ASP A 371 8.67 -30.48 -5.02
C ASP A 371 9.60 -29.38 -4.46
N THR A 372 9.58 -29.21 -3.12
CA THR A 372 10.37 -28.20 -2.38
C THR A 372 11.87 -28.33 -2.64
N LYS A 373 12.33 -29.52 -3.06
CA LYS A 373 13.72 -29.74 -3.49
C LYS A 373 14.01 -29.08 -4.84
N LYS A 374 13.10 -29.05 -5.82
CA LYS A 374 13.29 -28.27 -7.06
C LYS A 374 13.15 -26.76 -6.84
N LEU A 375 12.26 -26.31 -5.95
CA LEU A 375 12.04 -24.89 -5.64
C LEU A 375 13.33 -24.18 -5.18
N PHE A 376 14.13 -24.84 -4.35
CA PHE A 376 15.32 -24.25 -3.74
C PHE A 376 16.50 -24.12 -4.73
N PHE A 377 16.59 -24.99 -5.74
CA PHE A 377 17.80 -25.16 -6.55
C PHE A 377 17.83 -24.38 -7.88
N ARG A 378 16.67 -23.94 -8.41
CA ARG A 378 16.65 -23.12 -9.63
C ARG A 378 17.14 -21.68 -9.40
N PHE A 379 17.05 -21.17 -8.17
CA PHE A 379 17.30 -19.75 -7.86
C PHE A 379 18.69 -19.41 -7.30
N ALA A 380 19.45 -20.38 -6.80
CA ALA A 380 20.89 -20.20 -6.53
C ALA A 380 21.73 -20.04 -7.82
N ASN A 381 21.12 -20.16 -8.99
CA ASN A 381 21.78 -20.25 -10.29
C ASN A 381 21.40 -19.10 -11.24
N LYS A 382 22.04 -17.92 -11.10
CA LYS A 382 22.32 -17.11 -12.30
C LYS A 382 23.53 -17.74 -13.02
N PRO A 383 23.42 -18.15 -14.29
CA PRO A 383 24.44 -18.94 -15.00
C PRO A 383 25.74 -18.20 -15.33
N THR A 384 25.95 -16.97 -14.84
CA THR A 384 27.09 -16.13 -15.19
C THR A 384 28.11 -15.90 -14.07
N SER A 385 27.92 -16.52 -12.89
CA SER A 385 28.86 -16.34 -11.77
C SER A 385 29.48 -17.65 -11.29
N ILE A 386 30.74 -17.59 -10.86
CA ILE A 386 31.49 -18.69 -10.21
C ILE A 386 30.70 -19.30 -9.03
N ARG A 387 29.88 -18.49 -8.34
CA ARG A 387 28.97 -18.96 -7.27
C ARG A 387 27.87 -19.89 -7.78
N GLY A 388 27.31 -19.65 -8.96
CA GLY A 388 26.33 -20.54 -9.59
C GLY A 388 26.95 -21.89 -9.99
N PHE A 389 28.19 -21.86 -10.49
CA PHE A 389 28.94 -23.09 -10.79
C PHE A 389 29.24 -23.92 -9.53
N LEU A 390 29.73 -23.28 -8.46
CA LEU A 390 29.96 -23.94 -7.17
C LEU A 390 28.65 -24.47 -6.55
N GLY A 391 27.53 -23.77 -6.72
CA GLY A 391 26.20 -24.24 -6.31
C GLY A 391 25.76 -25.52 -7.03
N ARG A 392 26.09 -25.68 -8.32
CA ARG A 392 25.85 -26.92 -9.09
C ARG A 392 26.76 -28.07 -8.66
N VAL A 393 28.04 -27.79 -8.38
CA VAL A 393 28.98 -28.81 -7.88
C VAL A 393 28.58 -29.26 -6.47
N ALA A 394 28.20 -28.33 -5.60
CA ALA A 394 27.69 -28.65 -4.27
C ALA A 394 26.35 -29.43 -4.31
N PHE A 395 25.51 -29.23 -5.33
CA PHE A 395 24.29 -30.03 -5.57
C PHE A 395 24.57 -31.48 -5.92
N LEU A 396 25.57 -31.74 -6.78
CA LEU A 396 26.05 -33.10 -7.05
C LEU A 396 26.57 -33.75 -5.76
N CYS A 397 27.15 -32.96 -4.86
CA CYS A 397 27.56 -33.39 -3.52
C CYS A 397 26.44 -33.35 -2.47
N ALA A 398 25.23 -32.85 -2.76
CA ALA A 398 24.16 -32.62 -1.76
C ALA A 398 23.44 -33.90 -1.31
N HIS A 399 23.81 -35.06 -1.84
CA HIS A 399 23.51 -36.34 -1.20
C HIS A 399 24.38 -36.59 0.05
N ILE A 400 25.33 -35.69 0.35
CA ILE A 400 26.38 -35.87 1.38
C ILE A 400 26.41 -34.70 2.41
N ILE A 401 25.91 -33.49 2.10
CA ILE A 401 26.02 -32.31 2.98
C ILE A 401 24.68 -31.97 3.68
N PRO A 402 24.64 -31.81 5.02
CA PRO A 402 23.42 -31.48 5.74
C PRO A 402 22.81 -30.12 5.35
N LEU A 403 21.47 -30.07 5.23
CA LEU A 403 20.63 -28.87 4.97
C LEU A 403 20.98 -27.63 5.84
N LYS A 404 21.61 -27.84 7.01
CA LYS A 404 22.02 -26.83 7.99
C LYS A 404 23.09 -25.85 7.46
N LEU A 405 23.97 -26.28 6.55
CA LEU A 405 24.98 -25.41 5.92
C LEU A 405 24.40 -24.54 4.78
N TRP A 406 23.22 -24.88 4.27
CA TRP A 406 22.64 -24.26 3.06
C TRP A 406 21.75 -23.04 3.34
N GLY A 407 21.04 -22.99 4.47
CA GLY A 407 20.21 -21.83 4.83
C GLY A 407 21.02 -20.51 4.88
N ASN A 408 22.23 -20.58 5.41
CA ASN A 408 23.16 -19.45 5.50
C ASN A 408 23.74 -18.98 4.14
N LEU A 409 23.73 -19.85 3.13
CA LEU A 409 24.26 -19.56 1.78
C LEU A 409 23.20 -18.90 0.87
N VAL A 410 21.91 -19.22 1.07
CA VAL A 410 20.80 -18.78 0.21
C VAL A 410 20.13 -17.50 0.74
N HIS A 411 20.07 -17.34 2.05
CA HIS A 411 19.68 -16.09 2.69
C HIS A 411 20.87 -15.56 3.49
N PRO A 412 21.92 -15.01 2.84
CA PRO A 412 22.91 -14.27 3.60
C PRO A 412 22.17 -13.17 4.34
N HIS A 413 22.32 -13.09 5.66
CA HIS A 413 21.80 -12.00 6.49
C HIS A 413 22.15 -10.66 5.84
N ASN A 414 21.23 -10.12 5.05
CA ASN A 414 21.51 -8.94 4.27
C ASN A 414 21.13 -7.76 5.16
N LYS A 415 22.07 -7.31 5.99
CA LYS A 415 21.91 -6.08 6.79
C LYS A 415 21.48 -4.88 5.94
N LYS A 416 21.68 -4.92 4.62
CA LYS A 416 21.19 -3.87 3.71
C LYS A 416 19.67 -3.88 3.54
N TRP A 417 18.97 -5.01 3.72
CA TRP A 417 17.51 -5.07 3.58
C TRP A 417 16.80 -4.23 4.64
N GLU A 418 17.28 -4.25 5.88
CA GLU A 418 16.78 -3.45 7.01
C GLU A 418 16.86 -1.94 6.75
N ASN A 419 17.68 -1.51 5.78
CA ASN A 419 17.78 -0.11 5.36
C ASN A 419 16.92 0.22 4.13
N THR A 420 16.12 -0.73 3.63
CA THR A 420 15.24 -0.49 2.48
C THR A 420 13.86 -0.01 2.94
N VAL A 421 13.21 0.80 2.09
CA VAL A 421 11.82 1.25 2.28
C VAL A 421 10.79 0.11 2.26
N LYS A 422 11.24 -1.11 1.91
CA LYS A 422 10.43 -2.34 1.83
C LYS A 422 10.57 -3.21 3.08
N SER A 423 11.39 -2.80 4.05
CA SER A 423 11.58 -3.54 5.29
C SER A 423 10.48 -3.27 6.32
N PHE A 424 10.21 -4.28 7.13
CA PHE A 424 9.34 -4.24 8.29
C PHE A 424 9.76 -5.35 9.27
N SER A 425 9.50 -5.14 10.55
CA SER A 425 9.94 -5.97 11.65
C SER A 425 8.79 -6.79 12.25
N LYS A 426 9.15 -7.78 13.07
CA LYS A 426 8.17 -8.54 13.86
C LYS A 426 7.46 -7.61 14.84
N GLU A 427 8.20 -6.67 15.42
CA GLU A 427 7.72 -5.72 16.43
C GLU A 427 6.65 -4.79 15.82
N GLU A 428 6.89 -4.23 14.63
CA GLU A 428 5.89 -3.42 13.91
C GLU A 428 4.62 -4.21 13.61
N VAL A 429 4.74 -5.47 13.17
CA VAL A 429 3.59 -6.34 12.91
C VAL A 429 2.85 -6.67 14.21
N GLN A 430 3.57 -6.92 15.30
CA GLN A 430 2.98 -7.20 16.61
C GLN A 430 2.23 -5.99 17.18
N GLU A 431 2.74 -4.77 17.00
CA GLU A 431 2.05 -3.53 17.37
C GLU A 431 0.72 -3.40 16.60
N ILE A 432 0.74 -3.63 15.29
CA ILE A 432 -0.48 -3.59 14.45
C ILE A 432 -1.47 -4.68 14.86
N VAL A 433 -1.01 -5.92 15.09
CA VAL A 433 -1.86 -7.03 15.58
C VAL A 433 -2.50 -6.68 16.93
N SER A 434 -1.75 -6.05 17.83
CA SER A 434 -2.27 -5.64 19.14
C SER A 434 -3.33 -4.54 19.00
N ALA A 435 -3.11 -3.56 18.12
CA ALA A 435 -4.08 -2.52 17.82
C ALA A 435 -5.36 -3.07 17.16
N ILE A 436 -5.23 -4.05 16.25
CA ILE A 436 -6.38 -4.75 15.66
C ILE A 436 -7.13 -5.54 16.72
N ALA A 437 -6.43 -6.28 17.58
CA ALA A 437 -7.05 -7.07 18.64
C ALA A 437 -7.81 -6.19 19.64
N GLU A 438 -7.30 -5.00 19.95
CA GLU A 438 -8.02 -4.03 20.78
C GLU A 438 -9.30 -3.53 20.09
N ALA A 439 -9.19 -3.12 18.83
CA ALA A 439 -10.33 -2.58 18.07
C ALA A 439 -11.42 -3.63 17.76
N GLU A 440 -11.04 -4.87 17.43
CA GLU A 440 -11.97 -5.91 16.96
C GLU A 440 -12.44 -6.84 18.09
N ASP A 441 -11.54 -7.22 19.00
CA ASP A 441 -11.76 -8.31 19.97
C ASP A 441 -11.59 -7.87 21.43
N LYS A 442 -11.44 -6.56 21.70
CA LYS A 442 -11.19 -6.00 23.04
C LYS A 442 -10.00 -6.67 23.74
N GLY A 443 -8.93 -6.92 22.98
CA GLY A 443 -7.67 -7.49 23.45
C GLY A 443 -7.68 -9.00 23.69
N LYS A 444 -8.74 -9.73 23.27
CA LYS A 444 -8.86 -11.20 23.51
C LYS A 444 -8.31 -12.08 22.38
N GLY A 445 -7.67 -11.50 21.38
CA GLY A 445 -7.10 -12.25 20.25
C GLY A 445 -5.95 -13.16 20.68
N ASN A 446 -6.03 -14.46 20.41
CA ASN A 446 -4.94 -15.43 20.61
C ASN A 446 -4.01 -15.50 19.39
N ILE A 447 -3.66 -14.35 18.81
CA ILE A 447 -2.80 -14.28 17.62
C ILE A 447 -1.34 -14.11 18.05
N ILE A 448 -0.47 -14.95 17.48
CA ILE A 448 0.97 -14.94 17.68
C ILE A 448 1.62 -14.39 16.42
N VAL A 449 2.58 -13.48 16.60
CA VAL A 449 3.48 -13.01 15.54
C VAL A 449 4.87 -13.61 15.76
N GLU A 450 5.41 -14.28 14.74
CA GLU A 450 6.69 -14.99 14.83
C GLU A 450 7.62 -14.61 13.68
N SER A 451 8.91 -14.53 13.97
CA SER A 451 9.94 -14.48 12.94
C SER A 451 10.24 -15.89 12.39
N PRO A 452 10.86 -16.00 11.21
CA PRO A 452 11.23 -17.29 10.62
C PRO A 452 12.01 -18.22 11.54
N SER A 453 12.91 -17.68 12.36
CA SER A 453 13.73 -18.44 13.31
C SER A 453 12.96 -18.96 14.52
N GLU A 454 11.81 -18.35 14.84
CA GLU A 454 10.96 -18.75 15.96
C GLU A 454 9.91 -19.77 15.52
N SER A 455 9.47 -19.72 14.26
CA SER A 455 8.43 -20.59 13.74
C SER A 455 8.88 -22.07 13.69
N THR A 456 8.11 -22.95 14.33
CA THR A 456 8.39 -24.39 14.42
C THR A 456 8.10 -25.20 13.15
N ASN A 457 7.35 -24.64 12.19
CA ASN A 457 6.79 -25.36 11.03
C ASN A 457 7.59 -25.21 9.73
N TYR A 458 8.63 -24.37 9.70
CA TYR A 458 9.52 -24.23 8.54
C TYR A 458 10.87 -24.85 8.88
N PRO A 459 11.74 -25.12 7.89
CA PRO A 459 13.08 -25.61 8.19
C PRO A 459 13.68 -24.68 9.26
N ARG A 460 14.14 -25.22 10.40
CA ARG A 460 14.76 -24.46 11.50
C ARG A 460 15.97 -23.58 11.09
N TYR A 461 16.28 -23.56 9.80
CA TYR A 461 17.38 -22.86 9.13
C TYR A 461 16.88 -21.76 8.18
N TYR A 462 15.57 -21.53 8.07
CA TYR A 462 15.00 -20.44 7.31
C TYR A 462 15.23 -19.12 8.07
N GLN A 463 16.08 -18.26 7.54
CA GLN A 463 16.37 -16.91 8.07
C GLN A 463 15.83 -15.84 7.12
N GLY A 464 14.65 -16.09 6.54
CA GLY A 464 13.96 -15.13 5.69
C GLY A 464 13.58 -13.86 6.43
N LYS A 465 12.95 -12.93 5.71
CA LYS A 465 12.46 -11.66 6.25
C LYS A 465 10.95 -11.59 6.37
N SER A 466 10.24 -12.63 5.93
CA SER A 466 8.79 -12.69 6.09
C SER A 466 8.38 -12.92 7.55
N ILE A 467 7.22 -12.37 7.94
CA ILE A 467 6.68 -12.47 9.30
C ILE A 467 5.46 -13.38 9.32
N PHE A 468 5.40 -14.31 10.28
CA PHE A 468 4.30 -15.25 10.41
C PHE A 468 3.26 -14.76 11.41
N ILE A 469 1.98 -14.96 11.08
CA ILE A 469 0.82 -14.63 11.91
C ILE A 469 -0.04 -15.88 12.03
N ARG A 470 -0.33 -16.31 13.26
CA ARG A 470 -1.02 -17.57 13.55
C ARG A 470 -1.97 -17.44 14.73
N ASN A 471 -3.00 -18.27 14.75
CA ASN A 471 -3.82 -18.47 15.94
C ASN A 471 -3.23 -19.61 16.79
N LYS A 472 -3.02 -19.33 18.09
CA LYS A 472 -2.35 -20.19 19.07
C LYS A 472 -3.00 -21.57 19.22
#